data_AF-A0A9W6T241-F1
#
_entry.id   AF-A0A9W6T241-F1
#
_cell.length_a   1.000
_cell.length_b   1.000
_cell.length_c   1.000
_cell.angle_alpha   90.00
_cell.angle_beta   90.00
_cell.angle_gamma   90.00
#
_symmetry.space_group_name_H-M   'P 1'
#
loop_
_entity.id
_entity.type
_entity.pdbx_description
1 polymer ?
#
loop_
_entity_poly.entity_id
_entity_poly.type
_entity_poly.pdbx_seq_one_letter_code
_entity_poly.pdbx_strand_id
1 'polypeptide(L)'
;MFDSSTATLVISLVISFVFLRWFMSSDQFTEGSGLGGENRRRRRSYTPAMISQVQSIAPTLTREQIIYDLERTGDANETLNRFFTEGNLPLPPNSIHNTSATGTTSSVSRGSSGTTSSKLESKISSDSKIKTVSHEDDDAMGFDFASKKREMILKARRRLSEKEGIQF
;
A
#
# COMPACT_ATOMS: atom_id res chain seq x y z
N MET A 1 -38.80 -41.98 -21.80
CA MET A 1 -37.46 -42.26 -22.34
C MET A 1 -36.89 -40.91 -22.72
N PHE A 2 -35.85 -40.42 -22.06
CA PHE A 2 -35.20 -39.17 -22.50
C PHE A 2 -34.43 -39.52 -23.76
N ASP A 3 -34.77 -38.88 -24.88
CA ASP A 3 -34.10 -39.14 -26.13
C ASP A 3 -32.66 -38.66 -26.06
N SER A 4 -31.73 -39.49 -26.55
CA SER A 4 -30.30 -39.17 -26.58
C SER A 4 -30.04 -37.83 -27.28
N SER A 5 -30.88 -37.46 -28.24
CA SER A 5 -30.86 -36.16 -28.94
C SER A 5 -31.20 -34.98 -28.02
N THR A 6 -32.14 -35.13 -27.08
CA THR A 6 -32.44 -34.09 -26.11
C THR A 6 -31.31 -33.94 -25.10
N ALA A 7 -30.70 -35.05 -24.68
CA ALA A 7 -29.57 -35.04 -23.76
C ALA A 7 -28.35 -34.33 -24.36
N THR A 8 -28.00 -34.60 -25.62
CA THR A 8 -26.87 -33.93 -26.28
C THR A 8 -27.09 -32.44 -26.50
N LEU A 9 -28.32 -32.02 -26.84
CA LEU A 9 -28.67 -30.60 -26.95
C LEU A 9 -28.55 -29.85 -25.61
N VAL A 10 -29.03 -30.46 -24.53
CA VAL A 10 -28.93 -29.84 -23.19
C VAL A 10 -27.46 -29.75 -22.75
N ILE A 11 -26.67 -30.80 -22.95
CA ILE A 11 -25.26 -30.82 -22.60
C ILE A 11 -24.46 -29.79 -23.40
N SER A 12 -24.69 -29.68 -24.72
CA SER A 12 -23.99 -28.69 -25.55
C SER A 12 -24.35 -27.26 -25.14
N LEU A 13 -25.60 -27.01 -24.74
CA LEU A 13 -26.07 -25.72 -24.26
C LEU A 13 -25.39 -25.33 -22.94
N VAL A 14 -25.27 -26.29 -22.00
CA VAL A 14 -24.57 -26.05 -20.72
C VAL A 14 -23.08 -25.81 -20.93
N ILE A 15 -22.41 -26.59 -21.79
CA ILE A 15 -20.99 -26.39 -22.10
C ILE A 15 -20.77 -25.03 -22.77
N SER A 16 -21.57 -24.69 -23.78
CA SER A 16 -21.53 -23.37 -24.43
C SER A 16 -21.75 -22.24 -23.42
N PHE A 17 -22.70 -22.39 -22.49
CA PHE A 17 -22.94 -21.41 -21.43
C PHE A 17 -21.76 -21.28 -20.48
N VAL A 18 -21.10 -22.38 -20.09
CA VAL A 18 -19.89 -22.32 -19.24
C VAL A 18 -18.75 -21.63 -19.98
N PHE A 19 -18.57 -21.93 -21.28
CA PHE A 19 -17.60 -21.23 -22.12
C PHE A 19 -17.93 -19.75 -22.28
N LEU A 20 -19.19 -19.36 -22.52
CA LEU A 20 -19.62 -17.95 -22.57
C LEU A 20 -19.46 -17.27 -21.21
N ARG A 21 -19.80 -17.96 -20.12
CA ARG A 21 -19.66 -17.44 -18.75
C ARG A 21 -18.19 -17.19 -18.44
N TRP A 22 -17.31 -18.08 -18.87
CA TRP A 22 -15.87 -17.95 -18.70
C TRP A 22 -15.29 -16.87 -19.63
N PHE A 23 -15.67 -16.86 -20.90
CA PHE A 23 -15.23 -15.92 -21.93
C PHE A 23 -15.71 -14.48 -21.67
N MET A 24 -16.95 -14.30 -21.21
CA MET A 24 -17.44 -12.98 -20.78
C MET A 24 -16.87 -12.57 -19.42
N SER A 25 -16.56 -13.52 -18.52
CA SER A 25 -15.86 -13.19 -17.27
C SER A 25 -14.40 -12.80 -17.48
N SER A 26 -13.77 -13.19 -18.61
CA SER A 26 -12.43 -12.72 -18.97
C SER A 26 -12.41 -11.27 -19.47
N ASP A 27 -13.53 -10.75 -20.00
CA ASP A 27 -13.63 -9.37 -20.52
C ASP A 27 -14.33 -8.38 -19.57
N GLN A 28 -14.59 -8.75 -18.30
CA GLN A 28 -14.98 -7.79 -17.25
C GLN A 28 -13.81 -6.89 -16.80
N PHE A 29 -12.86 -6.61 -17.70
CA PHE A 29 -11.72 -5.72 -17.47
C PHE A 29 -11.83 -4.44 -18.31
N THR A 30 -12.99 -3.78 -18.36
CA THR A 30 -13.05 -2.36 -18.77
C THR A 30 -14.33 -1.70 -18.30
N GLU A 31 -14.31 -1.20 -17.06
CA GLU A 31 -14.62 0.22 -16.75
C GLU A 31 -14.14 0.51 -15.32
N GLY A 32 -12.84 0.75 -15.21
CA GLY A 32 -12.16 1.03 -13.93
C GLY A 32 -10.71 0.57 -13.93
N SER A 33 -9.85 1.32 -14.61
CA SER A 33 -8.37 1.20 -14.60
C SER A 33 -7.79 -0.05 -15.27
N GLY A 34 -7.15 0.17 -16.42
CA GLY A 34 -6.62 -0.87 -17.29
C GLY A 34 -5.50 -1.73 -16.71
N LEU A 35 -5.30 -2.88 -17.34
CA LEU A 35 -4.12 -3.71 -17.17
C LEU A 35 -3.70 -4.28 -18.53
N GLY A 36 -2.78 -3.57 -19.18
CA GLY A 36 -1.68 -4.25 -19.82
C GLY A 36 -0.66 -4.63 -18.75
N GLY A 37 -0.25 -5.90 -18.75
CA GLY A 37 1.07 -6.29 -18.29
C GLY A 37 1.28 -6.49 -16.79
N GLU A 38 1.94 -7.60 -16.54
CA GLU A 38 2.85 -7.81 -15.42
C GLU A 38 2.22 -8.20 -14.08
N ASN A 39 2.73 -9.34 -13.62
CA ASN A 39 2.80 -9.80 -12.25
C ASN A 39 3.50 -8.78 -11.32
N ARG A 40 3.03 -7.54 -11.28
CA ARG A 40 3.30 -6.59 -10.21
C ARG A 40 2.51 -7.09 -9.03
N ARG A 41 3.21 -7.71 -8.08
CA ARG A 41 2.83 -7.84 -6.66
C ARG A 41 1.67 -6.89 -6.38
N ARG A 42 0.44 -7.40 -6.39
CA ARG A 42 -0.76 -6.60 -6.11
C ARG A 42 -0.56 -6.09 -4.69
N ARG A 43 0.04 -4.90 -4.56
CA ARG A 43 -0.03 -4.12 -3.34
C ARG A 43 -1.52 -4.00 -3.11
N ARG A 44 -2.01 -4.70 -2.09
CA ARG A 44 -3.44 -4.77 -1.80
C ARG A 44 -3.88 -3.34 -1.60
N SER A 45 -4.67 -2.85 -2.54
CA SER A 45 -5.11 -1.46 -2.55
C SER A 45 -6.14 -1.33 -1.45
N TYR A 46 -5.77 -0.69 -0.35
CA TYR A 46 -6.75 -0.27 0.65
C TYR A 46 -7.57 0.89 0.07
N THR A 47 -8.86 0.92 0.38
CA THR A 47 -9.73 2.04 -0.01
C THR A 47 -10.00 2.95 1.18
N PRO A 48 -10.23 4.25 0.97
CA PRO A 48 -10.65 5.15 2.04
C PRO A 48 -11.92 4.67 2.77
N ALA A 49 -12.82 3.98 2.05
CA ALA A 49 -14.04 3.40 2.63
C ALA A 49 -13.73 2.34 3.69
N MET A 50 -12.74 1.47 3.44
CA MET A 50 -12.29 0.47 4.42
C MET A 50 -11.77 1.12 5.69
N ILE A 51 -11.00 2.20 5.56
CA ILE A 51 -10.48 2.96 6.70
C ILE A 51 -11.64 3.53 7.53
N SER A 52 -12.60 4.19 6.87
CA SER A 52 -13.76 4.78 7.56
C SER A 52 -14.61 3.72 8.28
N GLN A 53 -14.78 2.54 7.67
CA GLN A 53 -15.48 1.41 8.28
C GLN A 53 -14.77 0.93 9.55
N VAL A 54 -13.44 0.77 9.51
CA VAL A 54 -12.68 0.35 10.69
C VAL A 54 -12.72 1.44 11.77
N GLN A 55 -12.56 2.71 11.38
CA GLN A 55 -12.54 3.85 12.31
C GLN A 55 -13.87 4.04 13.07
N SER A 56 -15.02 3.74 12.44
CA SER A 56 -16.32 3.87 13.11
C SER A 56 -16.55 2.83 14.21
N ILE A 57 -15.95 1.64 14.06
CA ILE A 57 -16.06 0.54 15.03
C ILE A 57 -14.93 0.61 16.07
N ALA A 58 -13.74 1.02 15.66
CA ALA A 58 -12.55 1.10 16.49
C ALA A 58 -12.03 2.55 16.56
N PRO A 59 -12.72 3.46 17.28
CA PRO A 59 -12.36 4.87 17.34
C PRO A 59 -11.04 5.13 18.07
N THR A 60 -10.57 4.17 18.86
CA THR A 60 -9.29 4.23 19.59
C THR A 60 -8.08 4.00 18.68
N LEU A 61 -8.28 3.44 17.49
CA LEU A 61 -7.21 3.24 16.53
C LEU A 61 -6.93 4.52 15.76
N THR A 62 -5.64 4.78 15.54
CA THR A 62 -5.21 5.85 14.66
C THR A 62 -5.36 5.44 13.20
N ARG A 63 -5.63 6.41 12.33
CA ARG A 63 -5.75 6.19 10.89
C ARG A 63 -4.51 5.51 10.29
N GLU A 64 -3.32 5.82 10.81
CA GLU A 64 -2.04 5.28 10.36
C GLU A 64 -1.91 3.78 10.67
N GLN A 65 -2.33 3.37 11.86
CA GLN A 65 -2.38 1.95 12.24
C GLN A 65 -3.37 1.16 11.36
N ILE A 66 -4.53 1.74 11.09
CA ILE A 66 -5.56 1.12 10.23
C ILE A 66 -4.99 0.95 8.81
N ILE A 67 -4.36 1.98 8.25
CA ILE A 67 -3.72 1.90 6.93
C ILE A 67 -2.65 0.82 6.90
N TYR A 68 -1.78 0.80 7.91
CA TYR A 68 -0.69 -0.17 7.97
C TYR A 68 -1.19 -1.61 8.04
N ASP A 69 -2.22 -1.90 8.86
CA ASP A 69 -2.77 -3.24 8.92
C ASP A 69 -3.58 -3.59 7.67
N LEU A 70 -4.33 -2.65 7.09
CA LEU A 70 -5.04 -2.83 5.82
C LEU A 70 -4.11 -3.11 4.63
N GLU A 71 -2.91 -2.53 4.60
CA GLU A 71 -1.91 -2.87 3.59
C GLU A 71 -1.44 -4.34 3.70
N ARG A 72 -1.51 -4.92 4.91
CA ARG A 72 -1.10 -6.29 5.20
C ARG A 72 -2.24 -7.28 5.01
N THR A 73 -3.40 -7.00 5.59
CA THR A 73 -4.59 -7.86 5.53
C THR A 73 -5.28 -7.74 4.17
N GLY A 74 -5.48 -6.51 3.69
CA GLY A 74 -6.24 -6.20 2.48
C GLY A 74 -7.75 -6.13 2.69
N ASP A 75 -8.24 -6.34 3.92
CA ASP A 75 -9.67 -6.40 4.24
C ASP A 75 -9.97 -5.70 5.58
N ALA A 76 -11.04 -4.90 5.57
CA ALA A 76 -11.50 -4.19 6.77
C ALA A 76 -11.97 -5.16 7.86
N ASN A 77 -12.69 -6.22 7.47
CA ASN A 77 -13.21 -7.22 8.41
C ASN A 77 -12.07 -8.00 9.09
N GLU A 78 -11.01 -8.32 8.36
CA GLU A 78 -9.85 -9.03 8.91
C GLU A 78 -9.08 -8.13 9.89
N THR A 79 -8.94 -6.84 9.55
CA THR A 79 -8.34 -5.82 10.42
C THR A 79 -9.14 -5.67 11.72
N LEU A 80 -10.48 -5.69 11.64
CA LEU A 80 -11.35 -5.65 12.81
C LEU A 80 -11.22 -6.91 13.66
N ASN A 81 -11.19 -8.09 13.04
CA ASN A 81 -11.00 -9.35 13.77
C ASN A 81 -9.66 -9.38 14.54
N ARG A 82 -8.59 -8.87 13.91
CA ARG A 82 -7.30 -8.65 14.58
C ARG A 82 -7.41 -7.66 15.73
N PHE A 83 -8.08 -6.54 15.53
CA PHE A 83 -8.30 -5.57 16.58
C PHE A 83 -9.06 -6.17 17.78
N PHE A 84 -10.09 -7.00 17.54
CA PHE A 84 -10.84 -7.64 18.61
C PHE A 84 -10.05 -8.75 19.33
N THR A 85 -9.14 -9.43 18.64
CA THR A 85 -8.32 -10.50 19.23
C THR A 85 -7.06 -9.98 19.94
N GLU A 86 -6.36 -9.01 19.34
CA GLU A 86 -5.10 -8.45 19.85
C GLU A 86 -5.32 -7.18 20.69
N GLY A 87 -6.46 -6.51 20.58
CA GLY A 87 -6.81 -5.27 21.27
C GLY A 87 -6.14 -4.00 20.69
N ASN A 88 -5.16 -4.15 19.80
CA ASN A 88 -4.47 -3.04 19.13
C ASN A 88 -3.87 -3.50 17.79
N LEU A 89 -3.52 -2.56 16.91
CA LEU A 89 -2.85 -2.82 15.64
C LEU A 89 -1.37 -2.38 15.69
N PRO A 90 -0.49 -3.06 14.93
CA PRO A 90 0.91 -2.68 14.86
C PRO A 90 1.08 -1.27 14.27
N LEU A 91 2.02 -0.51 14.86
CA LEU A 91 2.35 0.82 14.38
C LEU A 91 3.33 0.74 13.20
N PRO A 92 3.15 1.56 12.16
CA PRO A 92 4.12 1.61 11.06
C PRO A 92 5.46 2.18 11.57
N PRO A 93 6.60 1.69 11.03
CA PRO A 93 7.94 2.01 11.54
C PRO A 93 8.36 3.49 11.38
N ASN A 94 7.55 4.32 10.73
CA ASN A 94 7.83 5.73 10.44
C ASN A 94 6.73 6.70 10.93
N SER A 95 5.81 6.27 11.80
CA SER A 95 4.83 7.20 12.39
C SER A 95 5.52 8.17 13.34
N ILE A 96 5.62 9.44 12.92
CA ILE A 96 5.87 10.56 13.83
C ILE A 96 4.53 10.84 14.50
N HIS A 97 4.36 10.42 15.75
CA HIS A 97 3.14 10.66 16.51
C HIS A 97 2.86 12.16 16.63
N ASN A 98 1.95 12.69 15.83
CA ASN A 98 1.24 13.92 16.18
C ASN A 98 0.21 13.54 17.24
N THR A 99 0.62 13.59 18.50
CA THR A 99 -0.29 13.48 19.64
C THR A 99 -1.16 14.73 19.70
N SER A 100 -2.23 14.77 18.89
CA SER A 100 -3.33 15.71 19.11
C SER A 100 -4.07 15.25 20.36
N ALA A 101 -3.77 15.91 21.48
CA ALA A 101 -4.39 15.67 22.75
C ALA A 101 -5.89 16.00 22.70
N THR A 102 -6.74 14.98 22.72
CA THR A 102 -8.15 15.10 23.07
C THR A 102 -8.57 13.91 23.95
N GLY A 103 -8.79 14.18 25.24
CA GLY A 103 -9.76 13.46 26.08
C GLY A 103 -9.35 12.15 26.76
N THR A 104 -8.85 12.25 27.99
CA THR A 104 -8.80 11.31 29.13
C THR A 104 -9.69 10.04 29.10
N THR A 105 -9.09 8.84 29.31
CA THR A 105 -9.25 7.98 30.50
C THR A 105 -8.35 6.72 30.45
N SER A 106 -7.53 6.58 31.50
CA SER A 106 -6.78 5.44 32.06
C SER A 106 -6.93 4.00 31.51
N SER A 107 -5.78 3.30 31.33
CA SER A 107 -5.42 2.14 32.17
C SER A 107 -3.94 1.71 32.00
N VAL A 108 -3.38 1.21 33.11
CA VAL A 108 -2.00 0.78 33.34
C VAL A 108 -1.74 -0.62 32.76
N SER A 109 -0.56 -0.86 32.20
CA SER A 109 0.13 -2.15 32.38
C SER A 109 1.65 -2.01 32.28
N ARG A 110 2.30 -2.61 33.28
CA ARG A 110 3.75 -2.72 33.49
C ARG A 110 4.28 -3.99 32.82
N GLY A 111 5.52 -3.95 32.34
CA GLY A 111 6.33 -5.12 31.97
C GLY A 111 7.52 -4.69 31.11
N SER A 112 8.66 -4.27 31.68
CA SER A 112 9.78 -5.10 32.18
C SER A 112 10.70 -5.66 31.08
N SER A 113 11.84 -4.99 30.92
CA SER A 113 13.20 -5.46 30.60
C SER A 113 13.45 -6.38 29.40
N GLY A 114 14.26 -5.87 28.48
CA GLY A 114 15.05 -6.64 27.52
C GLY A 114 16.30 -5.84 27.13
N THR A 115 17.22 -5.65 28.09
CA THR A 115 18.53 -5.05 27.84
C THR A 115 19.43 -6.08 27.16
N THR A 116 19.76 -5.88 25.89
CA THR A 116 21.06 -6.29 25.35
C THR A 116 21.56 -5.24 24.37
N SER A 117 22.53 -4.47 24.85
CA SER A 117 23.39 -3.56 24.13
C SER A 117 24.30 -4.27 23.12
N SER A 118 24.33 -3.79 21.88
CA SER A 118 25.52 -3.79 21.02
C SER A 118 25.32 -2.69 19.96
N LYS A 119 25.82 -1.48 20.21
CA LYS A 119 27.15 -1.04 19.74
C LYS A 119 27.27 -1.13 18.21
N LEU A 120 26.88 -0.07 17.52
CA LEU A 120 27.48 0.39 16.26
C LEU A 120 27.11 1.86 16.06
N GLU A 121 27.84 2.69 16.80
CA GLU A 121 27.95 4.11 16.55
C GLU A 121 29.22 4.31 15.71
N SER A 122 29.07 4.71 14.46
CA SER A 122 30.07 5.57 13.80
C SER A 122 29.56 6.11 12.47
N LYS A 123 29.50 7.44 12.42
CA LYS A 123 29.83 8.29 11.26
C LYS A 123 28.90 8.20 10.04
N ILE A 124 28.03 9.20 9.90
CA ILE A 124 28.08 10.12 8.75
C ILE A 124 27.69 11.51 9.27
N SER A 125 28.55 12.46 8.94
CA SER A 125 28.62 13.82 9.43
C SER A 125 27.38 14.65 9.13
N SER A 126 27.07 15.49 10.11
CA SER A 126 26.27 16.69 10.01
C SER A 126 26.83 17.64 8.96
N ASP A 127 26.13 17.82 7.85
CA ASP A 127 26.02 19.11 7.17
C ASP A 127 24.84 19.10 6.18
N SER A 128 23.67 19.54 6.64
CA SER A 128 22.62 19.99 5.73
C SER A 128 21.92 21.19 6.34
N LYS A 129 22.56 22.33 6.14
CA LYS A 129 22.01 23.68 6.07
C LYS A 129 20.50 23.69 5.76
N ILE A 130 19.67 23.76 6.80
CA ILE A 130 18.23 24.00 6.68
C ILE A 130 18.07 25.47 6.28
N LYS A 131 17.83 25.71 4.99
CA LYS A 131 17.35 27.01 4.51
C LYS A 131 15.83 27.02 4.70
N THR A 132 15.39 27.52 5.85
CA THR A 132 14.03 28.05 6.04
C THR A 132 13.78 29.13 5.00
N VAL A 133 12.89 28.85 4.05
CA VAL A 133 12.25 29.87 3.22
C VAL A 133 10.76 29.71 3.44
N SER A 134 10.24 30.56 4.32
CA SER A 134 8.84 30.95 4.34
C SER A 134 8.50 31.66 3.03
N HIS A 135 7.50 31.16 2.32
CA HIS A 135 6.73 31.96 1.37
C HIS A 135 5.31 31.44 1.33
N GLU A 136 4.41 32.30 1.76
CA GLU A 136 3.00 32.31 1.40
C GLU A 136 2.86 32.50 -0.13
N ASP A 137 1.65 32.20 -0.61
CA ASP A 137 1.11 32.49 -1.95
C ASP A 137 1.21 31.37 -3.02
N ASP A 138 0.05 30.73 -3.22
CA ASP A 138 -0.64 30.41 -4.48
C ASP A 138 0.07 29.61 -5.61
N ASP A 139 -0.48 28.41 -5.86
CA ASP A 139 -0.75 27.83 -7.19
C ASP A 139 0.36 27.82 -8.26
N ALA A 140 1.38 26.96 -8.13
CA ALA A 140 2.03 26.26 -9.27
C ALA A 140 3.30 25.47 -8.87
N MET A 141 3.20 24.25 -8.33
CA MET A 141 4.38 23.43 -7.97
C MET A 141 4.35 21.99 -8.52
N GLY A 142 3.84 21.81 -9.73
CA GLY A 142 3.89 20.51 -10.45
C GLY A 142 5.14 20.29 -11.32
N PHE A 143 5.93 21.34 -11.58
CA PHE A 143 7.00 21.30 -12.62
C PHE A 143 8.41 20.99 -12.09
N ASP A 144 8.70 21.22 -10.80
CA ASP A 144 10.05 21.07 -10.26
C ASP A 144 10.48 19.59 -10.19
N PHE A 145 9.57 18.69 -9.78
CA PHE A 145 9.89 17.27 -9.68
C PHE A 145 10.19 16.61 -11.03
N ALA A 146 9.41 16.96 -12.07
CA ALA A 146 9.61 16.41 -13.41
C ALA A 146 10.95 16.86 -14.02
N SER A 147 11.29 18.14 -13.82
CA SER A 147 12.56 18.73 -14.29
C SER A 147 13.75 18.14 -13.55
N LYS A 148 13.66 18.04 -12.21
CA LYS A 148 14.68 17.43 -11.35
C LYS A 148 14.88 15.94 -11.63
N LYS A 149 13.82 15.19 -11.94
CA LYS A 149 13.90 13.78 -12.36
C LYS A 149 14.68 13.62 -13.66
N ARG A 150 14.46 14.48 -14.66
CA ARG A 150 15.21 14.45 -15.93
C ARG A 150 16.69 14.70 -15.72
N GLU A 151 17.04 15.67 -14.89
CA GLU A 151 18.44 15.97 -14.57
C GLU A 151 19.14 14.79 -13.89
N MET A 152 18.46 14.14 -12.94
CA MET A 152 18.98 12.98 -12.23
C MET A 152 19.21 11.78 -13.18
N ILE A 153 18.30 11.53 -14.12
CA ILE A 153 18.43 10.45 -15.11
C ILE A 153 19.66 10.68 -16.01
N LEU A 154 19.88 11.92 -16.46
CA LEU A 154 21.05 12.26 -17.28
C LEU A 154 22.36 12.07 -16.50
N LYS A 155 22.39 12.50 -15.23
CA LYS A 155 23.54 12.30 -14.34
C LYS A 155 23.80 10.81 -14.08
N ALA A 156 22.77 10.00 -13.88
CA ALA A 156 22.91 8.56 -13.71
C ALA A 156 23.47 7.88 -14.97
N ARG A 157 23.01 8.29 -16.16
CA ARG A 157 23.50 7.75 -17.44
C ARG A 157 24.98 8.05 -17.67
N ARG A 158 25.44 9.27 -17.39
CA ARG A 158 26.87 9.63 -17.49
C ARG A 158 27.74 8.82 -16.52
N ARG A 159 27.26 8.61 -15.28
CA ARG A 159 27.98 7.78 -14.29
C ARG A 159 28.10 6.31 -14.69
N LEU A 160 27.15 5.77 -15.43
CA LEU A 160 27.21 4.40 -15.95
C LEU A 160 28.25 4.26 -17.07
N SER A 161 28.30 5.20 -18.02
CA SER A 161 29.29 5.13 -19.13
C SER A 161 30.73 5.30 -18.66
N GLU A 162 30.97 6.02 -17.56
CA GLU A 162 32.30 6.14 -16.96
C GLU A 162 32.72 4.86 -16.21
N LYS A 163 31.73 4.14 -15.65
CA LYS A 163 31.97 2.90 -14.90
C LYS A 163 32.03 1.65 -15.79
N GLU A 164 31.45 1.70 -16.99
CA GLU A 164 31.51 0.64 -18.01
C GLU A 164 32.57 0.92 -19.11
N GLY A 165 33.56 1.75 -18.82
CA GLY A 165 34.77 1.89 -19.63
C GLY A 165 35.65 0.62 -19.60
N ILE A 166 35.13 -0.48 -20.14
CA ILE A 166 35.94 -1.61 -20.62
C ILE A 166 36.67 -1.09 -21.86
N GLN A 167 37.98 -0.96 -21.72
CA GLN A 167 38.89 -0.76 -22.84
C GLN A 167 38.74 -1.92 -23.82
N PHE A 168 38.59 -1.61 -25.10
CA PHE A 168 39.08 -2.44 -26.18
C PHE A 168 40.20 -1.66 -26.88
#